data_AF-A0A2K3KAN2-F1
#
_entry.id   AF-A0A2K3KAN2-F1
#
_cell.length_a   1.000
_cell.length_b   1.000
_cell.length_c   1.000
_cell.angle_alpha   90.00
_cell.angle_beta   90.00
_cell.angle_gamma   90.00
#
_symmetry.space_group_name_H-M   'P 1'
#
loop_
_entity.id
_entity.type
_entity.pdbx_description
1 polymer ?
#
loop_
_entity_poly.entity_id
_entity_poly.type
_entity_poly.pdbx_seq_one_letter_code
_entity_poly.pdbx_strand_id
1 'polypeptide(L)'
;GEMPKLSGTLKVCGTKAYVAQSPWIQSGMIEENILFGREMDREKYERVLEACSLKKDLEVLPFGDQTIIGEKGINLSGGQKQRVQIARALYQDADIYLLDDPFSAVDAHTGSHLFKIQL
;
A
#
# COMPACT_ATOMS: atom_id res chain seq x y z
N GLY A 1 -12.86 15.20 -5.99
CA GLY A 1 -13.26 13.80 -5.75
C GLY A 1 -13.92 13.29 -7.02
N GLU A 2 -14.20 11.99 -7.08
CA GLU A 2 -14.82 11.36 -8.25
C GLU A 2 -16.30 11.71 -8.41
N MET A 3 -16.96 12.17 -7.32
CA MET A 3 -18.35 12.60 -7.35
C MET A 3 -18.52 14.10 -7.65
N PRO A 4 -19.53 14.48 -8.46
CA PRO A 4 -19.87 15.88 -8.69
C PRO A 4 -20.45 16.50 -7.41
N LYS A 5 -20.00 17.72 -7.11
CA LYS A 5 -20.49 18.50 -5.97
C LYS A 5 -21.83 19.17 -6.31
N LEU A 6 -22.87 18.92 -5.53
CA LEU A 6 -24.18 19.56 -5.69
C LEU A 6 -24.24 20.97 -5.07
N SER A 7 -23.67 21.16 -3.88
CA SER A 7 -23.59 22.45 -3.17
C SER A 7 -22.47 22.45 -2.11
N GLY A 8 -22.19 23.60 -1.48
CA GLY A 8 -21.16 23.76 -0.44
C GLY A 8 -19.74 24.09 -0.93
N THR A 9 -18.78 24.24 -0.01
CA THR A 9 -17.37 24.55 -0.31
C THR A 9 -16.47 23.47 0.27
N LEU A 10 -15.61 22.88 -0.57
CA LEU A 10 -14.61 21.90 -0.14
C LEU A 10 -13.22 22.49 -0.41
N LYS A 11 -12.39 22.56 0.63
CA LYS A 11 -10.98 22.96 0.53
C LYS A 11 -10.13 21.81 1.05
N VAL A 12 -9.14 21.41 0.25
CA VAL A 12 -8.15 20.39 0.63
C VAL A 12 -6.78 21.05 0.56
N CYS A 13 -6.00 20.96 1.63
CA CYS A 13 -4.63 21.45 1.69
C CYS A 13 -3.71 20.25 1.96
N GLY A 14 -2.74 20.02 1.09
CA GLY A 14 -1.79 18.91 1.20
C GLY A 14 -1.96 17.81 0.15
N THR A 15 -0.96 16.95 0.12
CA THR A 15 -0.88 15.72 -0.66
C THR A 15 -1.78 14.64 -0.05
N LYS A 16 -2.19 13.66 -0.87
CA LYS A 16 -3.14 12.62 -0.46
C LYS A 16 -2.61 11.24 -0.86
N ALA A 17 -2.78 10.28 0.04
CA ALA A 17 -2.62 8.85 -0.26
C ALA A 17 -3.97 8.15 -0.02
N TYR A 18 -4.29 7.17 -0.87
CA TYR A 18 -5.55 6.43 -0.80
C TYR A 18 -5.30 4.92 -0.79
N VAL A 19 -5.93 4.23 0.15
CA VAL A 19 -5.98 2.78 0.25
C VAL A 19 -7.44 2.37 0.11
N ALA A 20 -7.75 1.64 -0.96
CA ALA A 20 -9.11 1.18 -1.26
C ALA A 20 -9.40 -0.16 -0.56
N GLN A 21 -10.69 -0.44 -0.32
CA GLN A 21 -11.11 -1.75 0.22
C GLN A 21 -10.71 -2.90 -0.71
N SER A 22 -10.85 -2.70 -2.03
CA SER A 22 -10.40 -3.65 -3.05
C SER A 22 -9.02 -3.23 -3.57
N PRO A 23 -7.94 -3.94 -3.20
CA PRO A 23 -6.59 -3.53 -3.56
C PRO A 23 -6.35 -3.69 -5.06
N TRP A 24 -5.73 -2.66 -5.66
CA TRP A 24 -5.30 -2.66 -7.05
C TRP A 24 -3.77 -2.55 -7.15
N ILE A 25 -3.19 -3.52 -7.86
CA ILE A 25 -1.75 -3.66 -8.07
C ILE A 25 -1.46 -3.58 -9.57
N GLN A 26 -0.47 -2.77 -9.93
CA GLN A 26 -0.01 -2.60 -11.30
C GLN A 26 0.83 -3.81 -11.71
N SER A 27 0.73 -4.22 -12.98
CA SER A 27 1.67 -5.18 -13.55
C SER A 27 3.08 -4.58 -13.54
N GLY A 28 4.06 -5.29 -12.99
CA GLY A 28 5.42 -4.77 -12.77
C GLY A 28 6.04 -5.35 -11.50
N MET A 29 7.18 -4.82 -11.06
CA MET A 29 7.83 -5.30 -9.85
C MET A 29 7.07 -4.87 -8.59
N ILE A 30 7.23 -5.61 -7.48
CA ILE A 30 6.64 -5.21 -6.19
C ILE A 30 7.26 -3.88 -5.74
N GLU A 31 8.57 -3.71 -5.91
CA GLU A 31 9.27 -2.47 -5.62
C GLU A 31 8.62 -1.27 -6.34
N GLU A 32 8.42 -1.37 -7.65
CA GLU A 32 7.78 -0.31 -8.46
C GLU A 32 6.35 -0.01 -7.98
N ASN A 33 5.63 -1.04 -7.54
CA ASN A 33 4.30 -0.88 -6.97
C ASN A 33 4.32 -0.12 -5.65
N ILE A 34 5.35 -0.28 -4.82
CA ILE A 34 5.50 0.42 -3.54
C ILE A 34 6.01 1.84 -3.77
N LEU A 35 7.05 2.01 -4.59
CA LEU A 35 7.63 3.33 -4.93
C LEU A 35 6.63 4.22 -5.66
N PHE A 36 5.88 3.64 -6.60
CA PHE A 36 4.80 4.27 -7.34
C PHE A 36 5.18 5.64 -7.93
N GLY A 37 6.31 5.67 -8.62
CA GLY A 37 6.86 6.85 -9.28
C GLY A 37 7.72 7.75 -8.38
N ARG A 38 7.94 7.40 -7.11
CA ARG A 38 8.94 8.03 -6.23
C ARG A 38 10.32 7.40 -6.43
N GLU A 39 11.36 8.17 -6.16
CA GLU A 39 12.73 7.65 -6.11
C GLU A 39 12.93 6.75 -4.88
N MET A 40 13.85 5.79 -5.01
CA MET A 40 14.20 4.85 -3.93
C MET A 40 15.05 5.52 -2.85
N ASP A 41 14.43 5.79 -1.71
CA ASP A 41 15.06 5.86 -0.39
C ASP A 41 15.03 4.48 0.28
N ARG A 42 16.20 3.85 0.38
CA ARG A 42 16.36 2.49 0.94
C ARG A 42 15.98 2.39 2.41
N GLU A 43 16.33 3.39 3.23
CA GLU A 43 16.05 3.33 4.67
C GLU A 43 14.54 3.46 4.92
N LYS A 44 13.89 4.39 4.21
CA LYS A 44 12.44 4.52 4.24
C LYS A 44 11.74 3.27 3.72
N TYR A 45 12.24 2.70 2.62
CA TYR A 45 11.67 1.51 2.00
C TYR A 45 11.72 0.30 2.95
N GLU A 46 12.87 0.05 3.57
CA GLU A 46 13.03 -1.01 4.57
C GLU A 46 12.10 -0.84 5.78
N ARG A 47 11.94 0.40 6.28
CA ARG A 47 11.01 0.70 7.36
C ARG A 47 9.56 0.44 6.96
N VAL A 48 9.17 0.81 5.74
CA VAL A 48 7.83 0.55 5.20
C VAL A 48 7.58 -0.96 5.04
N LEU A 49 8.55 -1.72 4.52
CA LEU A 49 8.42 -3.17 4.38
C LEU A 49 8.26 -3.87 5.73
N GLU A 50 9.03 -3.45 6.73
CA GLU A 50 8.92 -3.96 8.11
C GLU A 50 7.53 -3.65 8.68
N ALA A 51 7.13 -2.38 8.62
CA ALA A 51 5.88 -1.92 9.20
C ALA A 51 4.66 -2.56 8.54
N CYS A 52 4.74 -2.84 7.24
CA CYS A 52 3.71 -3.55 6.50
C CYS A 52 3.80 -5.07 6.61
N SER A 53 4.68 -5.64 7.45
CA SER A 53 4.91 -7.09 7.56
C SER A 53 5.16 -7.78 6.21
N LEU A 54 5.76 -7.09 5.25
CA LEU A 54 5.99 -7.60 3.89
C LEU A 54 7.27 -8.41 3.77
N LYS A 55 8.26 -8.24 4.66
CA LYS A 55 9.57 -8.91 4.54
C LYS A 55 9.45 -10.43 4.40
N LYS A 56 8.62 -11.06 5.24
CA LYS A 56 8.38 -12.52 5.18
C LYS A 56 7.67 -12.95 3.89
N ASP A 57 6.77 -12.10 3.36
CA ASP A 57 6.14 -12.36 2.07
C ASP A 57 7.16 -12.30 0.93
N LEU A 58 8.11 -11.37 0.99
CA LEU A 58 9.15 -11.21 -0.01
C LEU A 58 10.21 -12.32 0.05
N GLU A 59 10.58 -12.78 1.25
CA GLU A 59 11.57 -13.86 1.45
C GLU A 59 11.19 -15.17 0.73
N VAL A 60 9.89 -15.45 0.61
CA VAL A 60 9.40 -16.67 -0.06
C VAL A 60 9.25 -16.52 -1.57
N LEU A 61 9.40 -15.31 -2.11
CA LEU A 61 9.34 -15.07 -3.54
C LEU A 61 10.71 -15.27 -4.18
N PRO A 62 10.81 -15.90 -5.38
CA PRO A 62 12.08 -16.23 -6.02
C PRO A 62 13.04 -15.04 -6.22
N PHE A 63 12.51 -13.83 -6.37
CA PHE A 63 13.28 -12.61 -6.62
C PHE A 63 12.98 -11.50 -5.59
N GLY A 64 12.44 -11.85 -4.42
CA GLY A 64 12.08 -10.85 -3.41
C GLY A 64 11.11 -9.81 -3.97
N ASP A 65 11.42 -8.53 -3.74
CA ASP A 65 10.64 -7.38 -4.24
C ASP A 65 10.82 -7.07 -5.73
N GLN A 66 11.84 -7.63 -6.38
CA GLN A 66 12.02 -7.60 -7.83
C GLN A 66 11.11 -8.60 -8.55
N THR A 67 10.31 -9.37 -7.81
CA THR A 67 9.36 -10.33 -8.38
C THR A 67 8.32 -9.61 -9.22
N ILE A 68 8.19 -10.03 -10.47
CA ILE A 68 7.20 -9.47 -11.40
C ILE A 68 5.80 -9.98 -11.04
N ILE A 69 4.92 -9.01 -10.84
CA ILE A 69 3.51 -9.21 -10.60
C ILE A 69 2.76 -9.15 -11.95
N GLY A 70 2.10 -10.26 -12.31
CA GLY A 70 1.24 -10.32 -13.49
C GLY A 70 -0.03 -9.48 -13.36
N GLU A 71 -0.85 -9.44 -14.42
CA GLU A 71 -2.08 -8.65 -14.44
C GLU A 71 -2.97 -8.89 -13.21
N LYS A 72 -3.51 -7.79 -12.65
CA LYS A 72 -4.36 -7.78 -11.43
C LYS A 72 -3.72 -8.43 -10.20
N GLY A 73 -2.40 -8.60 -10.17
CA GLY A 73 -1.74 -9.17 -9.01
C GLY A 73 -1.96 -10.66 -8.83
N ILE A 74 -2.15 -11.44 -9.89
CA ILE A 74 -2.53 -12.86 -9.79
C ILE A 74 -1.60 -13.70 -8.90
N ASN A 75 -0.35 -13.27 -8.72
CA ASN A 75 0.66 -13.96 -7.91
C ASN A 75 0.59 -13.65 -6.40
N LEU A 76 -0.28 -12.75 -5.95
CA LEU A 76 -0.41 -12.34 -4.54
C LEU A 76 -1.77 -12.75 -3.96
N SER A 77 -1.78 -13.15 -2.68
CA SER A 77 -3.02 -13.30 -1.92
C SER A 77 -3.70 -11.94 -1.69
N GLY A 78 -4.99 -11.95 -1.31
CA GLY A 78 -5.72 -10.71 -1.00
C GLY A 78 -5.04 -9.85 0.08
N GLY A 79 -4.63 -10.47 1.19
CA GLY A 79 -3.91 -9.78 2.26
C GLY A 79 -2.55 -9.21 1.83
N GLN A 80 -1.80 -9.93 0.98
CA GLN A 80 -0.55 -9.41 0.42
C GLN A 80 -0.78 -8.20 -0.48
N LYS A 81 -1.78 -8.25 -1.37
CA LYS A 81 -2.14 -7.09 -2.21
C LYS A 81 -2.49 -5.89 -1.35
N GLN A 82 -3.23 -6.09 -0.27
CA GLN A 82 -3.63 -5.00 0.61
C GLN A 82 -2.43 -4.41 1.36
N ARG A 83 -1.52 -5.25 1.87
CA ARG A 83 -0.27 -4.78 2.49
C ARG A 83 0.64 -4.03 1.51
N VAL A 84 0.73 -4.46 0.25
CA VAL A 84 1.46 -3.70 -0.80
C VAL A 84 0.81 -2.34 -1.05
N GLN A 85 -0.53 -2.25 -1.07
CA GLN A 85 -1.23 -0.97 -1.23
C GLN A 85 -1.03 -0.03 -0.02
N ILE A 86 -1.02 -0.57 1.20
CA ILE A 86 -0.69 0.19 2.41
C ILE A 86 0.77 0.67 2.35
N ALA A 87 1.70 -0.21 1.99
CA ALA A 87 3.11 0.14 1.82
C ALA A 87 3.29 1.27 0.80
N ARG A 88 2.61 1.20 -0.34
CA ARG A 88 2.56 2.27 -1.34
C ARG A 88 2.09 3.59 -0.73
N ALA A 89 1.00 3.58 0.03
CA ALA A 89 0.47 4.78 0.66
C ALA A 89 1.48 5.39 1.64
N LEU A 90 2.05 4.57 2.53
CA LEU A 90 3.04 5.00 3.52
C LEU A 90 4.32 5.53 2.87
N TYR A 91 4.77 4.91 1.77
CA TYR A 91 5.95 5.36 1.04
C TYR A 91 5.73 6.73 0.39
N GLN A 92 4.51 7.01 -0.08
CA GLN A 92 4.19 8.32 -0.66
C GLN A 92 4.29 9.48 0.34
N ASP A 93 4.21 9.19 1.64
CA ASP A 93 4.40 10.17 2.73
C ASP A 93 3.53 11.42 2.54
N ALA A 94 2.23 11.16 2.43
CA ALA A 94 1.24 12.19 2.15
C ALA A 94 0.77 12.90 3.43
N ASP A 95 0.25 14.11 3.29
CA ASP A 95 -0.32 14.87 4.41
C ASP A 95 -1.66 14.27 4.89
N ILE A 96 -2.40 13.63 3.98
CA ILE A 96 -3.74 13.10 4.23
C ILE A 96 -3.82 11.66 3.73
N TYR A 97 -4.15 10.74 4.64
CA TYR A 97 -4.40 9.32 4.32
C TYR A 97 -5.89 9.02 4.35
N LEU A 98 -6.40 8.49 3.25
CA LEU A 98 -7.77 8.01 3.12
C LEU A 98 -7.72 6.49 3.06
N LEU A 99 -8.26 5.83 4.08
CA LEU A 99 -8.23 4.38 4.22
C LEU A 99 -9.67 3.84 4.21
N ASP A 100 -10.00 3.09 3.17
CA ASP A 100 -11.30 2.43 3.02
C ASP A 100 -11.15 0.95 3.36
N ASP A 101 -11.55 0.57 4.58
CA ASP A 101 -11.48 -0.80 5.11
C ASP A 101 -10.15 -1.54 4.80
N PRO A 102 -8.99 -0.95 5.21
CA PRO A 102 -7.66 -1.37 4.78
C PRO A 102 -7.20 -2.72 5.35
N PHE A 103 -7.97 -3.33 6.27
CA PHE A 103 -7.59 -4.57 6.94
C PHE A 103 -8.53 -5.74 6.64
N SER A 104 -9.52 -5.55 5.77
CA SER A 104 -10.55 -6.55 5.44
C SER A 104 -10.01 -7.88 4.92
N ALA A 105 -8.91 -7.87 4.17
CA ALA A 105 -8.27 -9.09 3.65
C ALA A 105 -7.07 -9.55 4.49
N VAL A 106 -6.83 -8.93 5.65
CA VAL A 106 -5.67 -9.20 6.52
C VAL A 106 -6.14 -9.96 7.77
N ASP A 107 -5.40 -10.99 8.17
CA ASP A 107 -5.70 -11.73 9.41
C ASP A 107 -5.52 -10.86 10.65
N ALA A 108 -6.18 -11.22 11.76
CA ALA A 108 -6.21 -10.39 12.97
C ALA A 108 -4.84 -10.13 13.59
N HIS A 109 -3.89 -11.07 13.50
CA HIS A 109 -2.54 -10.90 14.04
C HIS A 109 -1.78 -9.85 13.22
N THR A 110 -1.77 -10.01 11.89
CA THR A 110 -1.13 -9.06 10.98
C THR A 110 -1.80 -7.69 11.03
N GLY A 111 -3.14 -7.64 11.07
CA GLY A 111 -3.90 -6.39 11.19
C GLY A 111 -3.56 -5.62 12.47
N SER A 112 -3.44 -6.32 13.61
CA SER A 112 -3.04 -5.71 14.88
C SER A 112 -1.62 -5.13 14.85
N HIS A 113 -0.71 -5.76 14.11
CA HIS A 113 0.65 -5.26 13.93
C HIS A 113 0.67 -4.00 13.06
N LEU A 114 -0.02 -4.02 11.91
CA LEU A 114 -0.16 -2.86 11.02
C LEU A 114 -0.74 -1.64 11.75
N PHE A 115 -1.77 -1.86 12.58
CA PHE A 115 -2.41 -0.80 13.35
C PHE A 115 -1.41 -0.14 14.31
N LYS A 116 -0.67 -0.93 15.08
CA LYS A 116 0.23 -0.41 16.13
C LYS A 116 1.43 0.39 15.63
N ILE A 117 1.87 0.18 14.38
CA ILE A 117 3.11 0.77 13.87
C ILE A 117 2.87 2.13 13.20
N GLN A 118 1.64 2.45 12.76
CA GLN A 118 1.39 3.66 11.97
C GLN A 118 0.03 4.34 12.13
N LEU A 119 -0.89 3.82 12.96
CA LEU A 119 -2.16 4.48 13.30
C LEU A 119 -2.31 4.63 14.82
#